data_AF-A0A7R6WTK6-F1
#
_entry.id   AF-A0A7R6WTK6-F1
#
_cell.length_a   1.000
_cell.length_b   1.000
_cell.length_c   1.000
_cell.angle_alpha   90.00
_cell.angle_beta   90.00
_cell.angle_gamma   90.00
#
_symmetry.space_group_name_H-M   'P 1'
#
loop_
_entity.id
_entity.type
_entity.pdbx_description
1 polymer ?
#
loop_
_entity_poly.entity_id
_entity_poly.type
_entity_poly.pdbx_seq_one_letter_code
_entity_poly.pdbx_strand_id
1 'polypeptide(L)'
;MRAPIGHYRVPIYLRGKHGAVEAVIEPAAVDNEEEGFGRNAGSKRHYYRVAIPMAEIWADYAGSPQDGLRIEIFETWLERI
;
A
#
# COMPACT_ATOMS: atom_id res chain seq x y z
N MET A 1 7.11 2.11 -13.07
CA MET A 1 6.22 2.76 -12.09
C MET A 1 4.78 2.51 -12.49
N ARG A 2 3.96 1.88 -11.63
CA ARG A 2 2.53 1.64 -11.90
C ARG A 2 1.74 2.94 -11.71
N ALA A 3 1.02 3.38 -12.75
CA ALA A 3 0.16 4.56 -12.75
C ALA A 3 -1.10 4.26 -13.57
N PRO A 4 -2.02 3.42 -13.05
CA PRO A 4 -3.22 3.03 -13.78
C PRO A 4 -4.11 4.25 -14.00
N ILE A 5 -4.87 4.25 -15.09
CA ILE A 5 -5.97 5.21 -15.24
C ILE A 5 -7.14 4.63 -14.44
N GLY A 6 -7.40 5.22 -13.27
CA GLY A 6 -8.59 4.89 -12.51
C GLY A 6 -8.47 5.09 -11.00
N HIS A 7 -9.37 4.46 -10.24
CA HIS A 7 -9.39 4.52 -8.79
C HIS A 7 -8.37 3.56 -8.19
N TYR A 8 -7.47 4.06 -7.37
CA TYR A 8 -6.53 3.28 -6.57
C TYR A 8 -6.21 4.05 -5.30
N ARG A 9 -5.78 3.33 -4.27
CA ARG A 9 -5.60 3.90 -2.93
C ARG A 9 -4.15 4.00 -2.47
N VAL A 10 -3.20 3.58 -3.30
CA VAL A 10 -1.77 3.70 -2.98
C VAL A 10 -1.24 5.09 -3.37
N PRO A 11 -0.86 5.91 -2.38
CA PRO A 11 -0.33 7.25 -2.65
C PRO A 11 0.94 7.21 -3.48
N ILE A 12 1.13 8.22 -4.33
CA ILE A 12 2.29 8.32 -5.24
C ILE A 12 3.61 8.27 -4.46
N TYR A 13 3.68 8.94 -3.31
CA TYR A 13 4.91 9.05 -2.50
C TYR A 13 5.36 7.71 -1.87
N LEU A 14 4.54 6.66 -1.94
CA LEU A 14 4.87 5.33 -1.42
C LEU A 14 5.23 4.32 -2.51
N ARG A 15 5.06 4.66 -3.79
CA ARG A 15 5.30 3.70 -4.87
C ARG A 15 6.80 3.45 -5.02
N GLY A 16 7.20 2.18 -4.98
CA GLY A 16 8.60 1.76 -5.07
C GLY A 16 9.39 1.99 -3.78
N LYS A 17 8.73 2.33 -2.67
CA LYS A 17 9.34 2.41 -1.34
C LYS A 17 9.27 1.06 -0.64
N HIS A 18 10.28 0.76 0.17
CA HIS A 18 10.34 -0.47 0.94
C HIS A 18 9.78 -0.31 2.36
N GLY A 19 9.17 -1.37 2.87
CA GLY A 19 8.63 -1.39 4.23
C GLY A 19 8.46 -2.82 4.74
N ALA A 20 8.12 -2.94 6.02
CA ALA A 20 7.86 -4.23 6.66
C ALA A 20 6.35 -4.44 6.82
N VAL A 21 5.88 -5.65 6.51
CA VAL A 21 4.51 -6.07 6.84
C VAL A 21 4.42 -6.30 8.34
N GLU A 22 3.59 -5.53 9.04
CA GLU A 22 3.33 -5.69 10.47
C GLU A 22 2.10 -6.55 10.75
N ALA A 23 1.11 -6.53 9.86
CA ALA A 23 -0.13 -7.30 10.02
C ALA A 23 -0.82 -7.59 8.68
N VAL A 24 -1.52 -8.72 8.64
CA VAL A 24 -2.56 -9.00 7.62
C VAL A 24 -3.88 -8.49 8.16
N ILE A 25 -4.61 -7.72 7.36
CA ILE A 25 -5.93 -7.20 7.74
C ILE A 25 -7.00 -8.23 7.37
N GLU A 26 -7.87 -8.50 8.34
CA GLU A 26 -9.00 -9.41 8.22
C GLU A 26 -10.35 -8.67 8.44
N PRO A 27 -11.43 -9.10 7.76
CA PRO A 27 -11.45 -10.15 6.73
C PRO A 27 -10.82 -9.68 5.42
N ALA A 28 -10.50 -10.62 4.53
CA ALA A 28 -10.20 -10.31 3.13
C ALA A 28 -11.27 -9.40 2.50
N ALA A 29 -10.82 -8.42 1.71
CA ALA A 29 -11.64 -7.40 1.08
C ALA A 29 -11.64 -7.55 -0.44
N VAL A 30 -12.64 -6.95 -1.09
CA VAL A 30 -12.74 -6.94 -2.55
C VAL A 30 -11.74 -5.93 -3.14
N ASP A 31 -11.21 -6.20 -4.33
CA ASP A 31 -10.31 -5.28 -5.04
C ASP A 31 -11.01 -3.95 -5.33
N ASN A 32 -10.57 -2.91 -4.63
CA ASN A 32 -11.13 -1.57 -4.77
C ASN A 32 -10.85 -0.96 -6.14
N GLU A 33 -9.79 -1.37 -6.85
CA GLU A 33 -9.47 -0.80 -8.16
C GLU A 33 -10.52 -1.19 -9.20
N GLU A 34 -10.95 -2.45 -9.20
CA GLU A 34 -11.98 -2.94 -10.13
C GLU A 34 -13.39 -2.56 -9.67
N GLU A 35 -13.69 -2.65 -8.36
CA GLU A 35 -14.99 -2.24 -7.80
C GLU A 35 -15.28 -0.75 -8.02
N GLY A 36 -14.24 0.10 -8.01
CA GLY A 36 -14.38 1.53 -8.30
C GLY A 36 -14.94 1.82 -9.70
N PHE A 37 -14.92 0.83 -10.61
CA PHE A 37 -15.50 0.91 -11.96
C PHE A 37 -16.74 0.02 -12.15
N GLY A 38 -17.32 -0.50 -11.06
CA GLY A 38 -18.48 -1.39 -11.14
C GLY A 38 -18.19 -2.73 -11.81
N ARG A 39 -16.91 -3.10 -11.92
CA ARG A 39 -16.51 -4.44 -12.37
C ARG A 39 -16.59 -5.35 -11.15
N ASN A 40 -17.39 -6.41 -11.25
CA ASN A 40 -17.53 -7.41 -10.20
C ASN A 40 -16.17 -8.07 -9.98
N ALA A 41 -15.42 -7.59 -8.97
CA ALA A 41 -14.01 -7.91 -8.86
C ALA A 41 -13.77 -9.36 -8.44
N GLY A 42 -14.82 -10.07 -7.97
CA GLY A 42 -14.95 -11.53 -7.83
C GLY A 42 -13.97 -12.21 -6.85
N SER A 43 -12.81 -11.62 -6.62
CA SER A 43 -11.68 -12.17 -5.87
C SER A 43 -11.43 -11.28 -4.66
N LYS A 44 -11.61 -11.84 -3.46
CA LYS A 44 -11.20 -11.17 -2.23
C LYS A 44 -9.71 -11.42 -2.01
N ARG A 45 -8.99 -10.37 -1.60
CA ARG A 45 -7.58 -10.42 -1.19
C ARG A 45 -7.38 -9.64 0.09
N HIS A 46 -6.16 -9.65 0.62
CA HIS A 46 -5.88 -8.96 1.87
C HIS A 46 -5.36 -7.54 1.65
N TYR A 47 -5.66 -6.70 2.64
CA TYR A 47 -4.83 -5.53 2.91
C TYR A 47 -3.73 -5.95 3.88
N TYR A 48 -2.55 -5.36 3.71
CA TYR A 48 -1.42 -5.54 4.62
C TYR A 48 -1.13 -4.19 5.28
N ARG A 49 -1.02 -4.16 6.60
CA ARG A 49 -0.46 -3.00 7.29
C ARG A 49 1.04 -3.02 7.11
N VAL A 50 1.56 -2.03 6.40
CA VAL A 50 2.98 -1.87 6.12
C VAL A 50 3.51 -0.70 6.93
N ALA A 51 4.63 -0.91 7.62
CA ALA A 51 5.42 0.14 8.25
C ALA A 51 6.57 0.56 7.32
N ILE A 52 6.61 1.84 6.96
CA ILE A 52 7.59 2.42 6.04
C ILE A 52 8.38 3.49 6.81
N PRO A 53 9.72 3.37 6.94
CA PRO A 53 10.53 4.40 7.59
C PRO A 53 10.37 5.75 6.91
N MET A 54 10.28 6.84 7.67
CA MET A 54 10.13 8.18 7.08
C MET A 54 11.32 8.57 6.18
N ALA A 55 12.53 8.08 6.49
CA ALA A 55 13.73 8.27 5.68
C ALA A 55 13.69 7.52 4.33
N GLU A 56 12.89 6.44 4.22
CA GLU A 56 12.65 5.78 2.93
C GLU A 56 11.74 6.63 2.04
N ILE A 57 10.78 7.33 2.66
CA ILE A 57 9.81 8.18 1.95
C ILE A 57 10.48 9.48 1.51
N TRP A 58 11.16 10.17 2.43
CA TRP A 58 11.78 11.48 2.22
C TRP A 58 13.30 11.41 2.48
N ALA A 59 14.10 11.69 1.46
CA ALA A 59 15.55 11.55 1.54
C ALA A 59 16.21 12.55 2.52
N ASP A 60 15.57 13.68 2.77
CA ASP A 60 16.00 14.75 3.66
C ASP A 60 15.24 14.76 4.99
N TYR A 61 14.63 13.63 5.37
CA TYR A 61 13.91 13.51 6.63
C TYR A 61 14.81 13.76 7.84
N ALA A 62 14.59 14.90 8.52
CA ALA A 62 15.38 15.34 9.68
C ALA A 62 14.79 14.90 11.04
N GLY A 63 13.72 14.10 11.04
CA GLY A 63 13.06 13.60 12.24
C GLY A 63 13.78 12.41 12.89
N SER A 64 13.09 11.72 13.80
CA SER A 64 13.66 10.56 14.47
C SER A 64 13.83 9.40 13.49
N PRO A 65 14.94 8.63 13.55
CA PRO A 65 15.09 7.41 12.74
C PRO A 65 14.07 6.32 13.10
N GLN A 66 13.32 6.50 14.20
CA GLN A 66 12.24 5.59 14.61
C GLN A 66 10.88 5.98 14.03
N ASP A 67 10.77 7.14 13.36
CA ASP A 67 9.51 7.58 12.77
C ASP A 67 9.19 6.75 11.52
N GLY A 68 7.95 6.27 11.45
CA GLY A 68 7.48 5.45 10.36
C GLY A 68 6.00 5.66 10.07
N LEU A 69 5.66 5.66 8.79
CA LEU A 69 4.28 5.68 8.34
C LEU A 69 3.71 4.25 8.36
N ARG A 70 2.52 4.11 8.93
CA ARG A 70 1.72 2.88 8.84
C ARG A 70 0.54 3.10 7.92
N ILE A 71 0.37 2.22 6.95
CA ILE A 71 -0.71 2.29 5.98
C ILE A 71 -1.16 0.89 5.58
N GLU A 72 -2.45 0.71 5.34
CA GLU A 72 -2.99 -0.50 4.71
C GLU A 72 -2.84 -0.44 3.18
N ILE A 73 -2.10 -1.38 2.60
CA ILE A 73 -1.90 -1.50 1.15
C ILE A 73 -2.53 -2.82 0.67
N PHE A 74 -3.32 -2.74 -0.40
CA PHE A 74 -3.94 -3.93 -1.00
C PHE A 74 -2.89 -4.80 -1.68
N GLU A 75 -3.06 -6.12 -1.58
CA GLU A 75 -2.09 -7.14 -2.02
C GLU A 75 -1.52 -6.91 -3.45
N THR A 76 -2.34 -6.43 -4.40
CA THR A 76 -1.93 -6.19 -5.79
C THR A 76 -0.88 -5.09 -5.98
N TRP A 77 -0.60 -4.31 -4.94
CA TRP A 77 0.42 -3.25 -4.95
C TRP A 77 1.72 -3.62 -4.24
N LEU A 78 1.82 -4.83 -3.71
CA LEU A 78 2.99 -5.31 -2.99
C LEU A 78 3.72 -6.39 -3.78
N GLU A 79 5.04 -6.40 -3.66
CA GLU A 79 5.92 -7.44 -4.18
C GLU A 79 6.90 -7.84 -3.08
N ARG A 80 7.28 -9.12 -3.03
CA ARG A 80 8.29 -9.60 -2.09
C ARG A 80 9.67 -9.20 -2.60
N ILE A 81 10.44 -8.54 -1.74
CA ILE A 81 11.86 -8.19 -1.94
C ILE A 81 12.80 -9.27 -1.41
#